data_AF-W8TG36-F1
#
_entry.id   AF-W8TG36-F1
#
_cell.length_a   1.000
_cell.length_b   1.000
_cell.length_c   1.000
_cell.angle_alpha   90.00
_cell.angle_beta   90.00
_cell.angle_gamma   90.00
#
_symmetry.space_group_name_H-M   'P 1'
#
loop_
_entity.id
_entity.type
_entity.pdbx_description
1 polymer ?
#
loop_
_entity_poly.entity_id
_entity_poly.type
_entity_poly.pdbx_seq_one_letter_code
_entity_poly.pdbx_strand_id
1 'polypeptide(L)'
;MDRDKKEPESSSRLETIAFKAQAEISKVLYDPSLGIFKPWQFEGYASSPVTLKTTYEELKILWNEEARFRQGFEASSDTIAIPNLFAKIGGIHKDICEYEKDIELFLSSEKMFFSPKLPFVDKSPESPCIGYSRNGLLQPKAGSALMNFISKNGALNVDSLVSSHFFEIISSNKQLQITMAQKLLQLLESDLLLKTRSEETTLRTLHMLLSLDKSLIGLLENFDYPFDVPKIVLYIGREANVSFEDCAAISFFYLCGFDILVLTPSGHNDIEIYMNSYYFDTHRLKERNPDLDYTDLKYKCNTRGKKAKSHVASFFKK
;
A
#
# COMPACT_ATOMS: atom_id res chain seq x y z
N MET A 1 43.81 30.92 -34.02
CA MET A 1 43.50 31.25 -32.61
C MET A 1 42.60 30.15 -32.10
N ASP A 2 43.20 28.99 -31.82
CA ASP A 2 42.54 27.88 -31.15
C ASP A 2 42.42 28.21 -29.67
N ARG A 3 41.19 28.18 -29.15
CA ARG A 3 40.94 28.21 -27.72
C ARG A 3 40.77 26.78 -27.28
N ASP A 4 41.81 26.25 -26.63
CA ASP A 4 41.75 25.00 -25.88
C ASP A 4 40.58 25.04 -24.89
N LYS A 5 39.62 24.15 -25.12
CA LYS A 5 38.64 23.75 -24.11
C LYS A 5 39.37 22.84 -23.11
N LYS A 6 39.69 23.37 -21.94
CA LYS A 6 40.03 22.54 -20.77
C LYS A 6 38.78 21.74 -20.38
N GLU A 7 38.82 20.44 -20.60
CA GLU A 7 37.91 19.50 -19.95
C GLU A 7 38.15 19.53 -18.43
N PRO A 8 37.10 19.40 -17.59
CA PRO A 8 37.29 19.38 -16.15
C PRO A 8 38.01 18.10 -15.74
N GLU A 9 39.17 18.26 -15.09
CA GLU A 9 39.93 17.18 -14.46
C GLU A 9 39.02 16.33 -13.57
N SER A 10 39.02 15.01 -13.82
CA SER A 10 38.29 14.04 -13.03
C SER A 10 38.79 14.07 -11.58
N SER A 11 38.00 14.66 -10.69
CA SER A 11 38.18 14.59 -9.24
C SER A 11 38.15 13.13 -8.79
N SER A 12 39.32 12.50 -8.64
CA SER A 12 39.45 11.17 -8.06
C SER A 12 39.27 11.29 -6.55
N ARG A 13 38.11 10.89 -6.03
CA ARG A 13 37.85 10.86 -4.58
C ARG A 13 38.78 9.83 -3.93
N LEU A 14 39.53 10.26 -2.91
CA LEU A 14 40.38 9.38 -2.11
C LEU A 14 39.53 8.66 -1.05
N GLU A 15 39.60 7.34 -1.05
CA GLU A 15 38.98 6.51 -0.02
C GLU A 15 39.78 6.58 1.28
N THR A 16 39.08 6.76 2.40
CA THR A 16 39.70 6.74 3.72
C THR A 16 39.91 5.32 4.21
N ILE A 17 40.80 5.14 5.20
CA ILE A 17 41.02 3.85 5.87
C ILE A 17 39.71 3.32 6.47
N ALA A 18 38.90 4.20 7.07
CA ALA A 18 37.60 3.85 7.64
C ALA A 18 36.62 3.33 6.56
N PHE A 19 36.60 3.95 5.37
CA PHE A 19 35.76 3.50 4.26
C PHE A 19 36.13 2.08 3.80
N LYS A 20 37.43 1.79 3.66
CA LYS A 20 37.92 0.46 3.28
C LYS A 20 37.58 -0.59 4.35
N ALA A 21 37.79 -0.26 5.62
CA ALA A 21 37.44 -1.14 6.74
C ALA A 21 35.92 -1.43 6.77
N GLN A 22 35.07 -0.42 6.56
CA GLN A 22 33.62 -0.61 6.48
C GLN A 22 33.22 -1.49 5.28
N ALA A 23 33.87 -1.36 4.14
CA ALA A 23 33.63 -2.19 2.96
C ALA A 23 34.01 -3.66 3.19
N GLU A 24 35.12 -3.92 3.88
CA GLU A 24 35.54 -5.28 4.27
C GLU A 24 34.56 -5.90 5.28
N ILE A 25 34.22 -5.17 6.35
CA ILE A 25 33.22 -5.62 7.34
C ILE A 25 31.88 -5.92 6.65
N SER A 26 31.48 -5.07 5.70
CA SER A 26 30.24 -5.24 4.97
C SER A 26 30.20 -6.54 4.16
N LYS A 27 31.31 -6.93 3.52
CA LYS A 27 31.38 -8.16 2.72
C LYS A 27 31.21 -9.43 3.56
N VAL A 28 31.58 -9.36 4.85
CA VAL A 28 31.48 -10.49 5.78
C VAL A 28 30.11 -10.55 6.45
N LEU A 29 29.50 -9.41 6.78
CA LEU A 29 28.25 -9.36 7.54
C LEU A 29 26.98 -9.49 6.70
N TYR A 30 26.95 -8.90 5.50
CA TYR A 30 25.74 -8.80 4.68
C TYR A 30 25.67 -9.91 3.63
N ASP A 31 25.88 -11.15 4.08
CA ASP A 31 25.61 -12.33 3.26
C ASP A 31 24.08 -12.55 3.23
N PRO A 32 23.46 -12.63 2.03
CA PRO A 32 22.02 -12.90 1.90
C PRO A 32 21.56 -14.16 2.65
N SER A 33 22.44 -15.16 2.82
CA SER A 33 22.14 -16.39 3.56
C SER A 33 21.98 -16.18 5.08
N LEU A 34 22.49 -15.07 5.61
CA LEU A 34 22.40 -14.72 7.04
C LEU A 34 21.14 -13.91 7.38
N GLY A 35 20.35 -13.48 6.38
CA GLY A 35 19.17 -12.64 6.60
C GLY A 35 19.48 -11.22 7.11
N ILE A 36 20.74 -10.80 7.03
CA ILE A 36 21.20 -9.48 7.45
C ILE A 36 21.36 -8.62 6.19
N PHE A 37 20.53 -7.60 6.06
CA PHE A 37 20.51 -6.67 4.93
C PHE A 37 20.93 -5.27 5.35
N LYS A 38 21.57 -4.54 4.43
CA LYS A 38 21.80 -3.10 4.62
C LYS A 38 20.49 -2.33 4.39
N PRO A 39 20.31 -1.19 5.07
CA PRO A 39 19.27 -0.23 4.67
C PRO A 39 19.42 0.12 3.19
N TRP A 40 18.30 0.14 2.47
CA TRP A 40 18.21 0.51 1.05
C TRP A 40 19.05 -0.35 0.10
N GLN A 41 19.41 -1.57 0.52
CA GLN A 41 20.24 -2.48 -0.28
C GLN A 41 19.63 -2.82 -1.64
N PHE A 42 18.30 -2.90 -1.71
CA PHE A 42 17.55 -3.36 -2.88
C PHE A 42 16.81 -2.21 -3.57
N GLU A 43 17.24 -0.97 -3.35
CA GLU A 43 16.67 0.17 -4.06
C GLU A 43 16.83 -0.03 -5.58
N GLY A 44 15.70 0.03 -6.29
CA GLY A 44 15.64 -0.16 -7.74
C GLY A 44 15.55 -1.60 -8.24
N TYR A 45 15.47 -2.59 -7.35
CA TYR A 45 15.19 -3.97 -7.74
C TYR A 45 13.74 -4.10 -8.21
N ALA A 46 13.49 -5.00 -9.16
CA ALA A 46 12.14 -5.33 -9.57
C ALA A 46 11.49 -6.18 -8.48
N SER A 47 10.49 -5.63 -7.78
CA SER A 47 9.78 -6.35 -6.73
C SER A 47 8.63 -7.19 -7.28
N SER A 48 8.35 -8.33 -6.65
CA SER A 48 7.14 -9.13 -6.88
C SER A 48 6.51 -9.52 -5.56
N PRO A 49 5.19 -9.34 -5.36
CA PRO A 49 4.52 -9.82 -4.15
C PRO A 49 4.44 -11.35 -4.17
N VAL A 50 4.59 -11.96 -2.99
CA VAL A 50 4.33 -13.37 -2.72
C VAL A 50 3.28 -13.45 -1.61
N THR A 51 2.03 -13.60 -1.99
CA THR A 51 0.93 -13.50 -1.03
C THR A 51 0.82 -14.74 -0.17
N LEU A 52 0.91 -14.53 1.14
CA LEU A 52 0.81 -15.60 2.12
C LEU A 52 -0.65 -15.92 2.38
N LYS A 53 -0.95 -17.23 2.37
CA LYS A 53 -2.24 -17.76 2.77
C LYS A 53 -2.19 -18.12 4.24
N THR A 54 -2.96 -17.42 5.07
CA THR A 54 -2.81 -17.47 6.53
C THR A 54 -4.10 -17.91 7.22
N THR A 55 -3.96 -18.36 8.47
CA THR A 55 -5.10 -18.40 9.40
C THR A 55 -5.30 -17.04 10.07
N TYR A 56 -6.47 -16.80 10.68
CA TYR A 56 -6.73 -15.55 11.40
C TYR A 56 -5.71 -15.28 12.54
N GLU A 57 -5.26 -16.32 13.23
CA GLU A 57 -4.26 -16.18 14.30
C GLU A 57 -2.87 -15.90 13.73
N GLU A 58 -2.51 -16.56 12.64
CA GLU A 58 -1.23 -16.36 11.96
C GLU A 58 -1.15 -14.97 11.32
N LEU A 59 -2.25 -14.46 10.75
CA LEU A 59 -2.34 -13.09 10.26
C LEU A 59 -1.92 -12.08 11.34
N LYS A 60 -2.41 -12.24 12.58
CA LYS A 60 -2.06 -11.36 13.71
C LYS A 60 -0.59 -11.46 14.10
N ILE A 61 0.00 -12.66 14.03
CA ILE A 61 1.42 -12.89 14.33
C ILE A 61 2.29 -12.21 13.27
N LEU A 62 2.01 -12.46 11.99
CA LEU A 62 2.84 -11.98 10.88
C LEU A 62 2.66 -10.49 10.58
N TRP A 63 1.56 -9.86 11.02
CA TRP A 63 1.21 -8.49 10.67
C TRP A 63 2.35 -7.49 10.94
N ASN A 64 2.98 -7.59 12.11
CA ASN A 64 4.06 -6.68 12.52
C ASN A 64 5.46 -7.29 12.33
N GLU A 65 5.57 -8.46 11.71
CA GLU A 65 6.86 -9.07 11.37
C GLU A 65 7.43 -8.43 10.10
N GLU A 66 8.74 -8.21 10.07
CA GLU A 66 9.47 -7.69 8.91
C GLU A 66 9.46 -8.71 7.75
N ALA A 67 9.52 -8.23 6.51
CA ALA A 67 9.44 -9.09 5.32
C ALA A 67 10.49 -10.21 5.31
N ARG A 68 11.73 -9.91 5.73
CA ARG A 68 12.85 -10.87 5.77
C ARG A 68 12.65 -12.07 6.69
N PHE A 69 11.74 -11.97 7.66
CA PHE A 69 11.42 -13.07 8.57
C PHE A 69 10.19 -13.87 8.12
N ARG A 70 9.49 -13.41 7.08
CA ARG A 70 8.33 -14.09 6.51
C ARG A 70 8.77 -15.14 5.50
N GLN A 71 8.00 -16.22 5.42
CA GLN A 71 8.22 -17.27 4.42
C GLN A 71 8.10 -16.68 3.00
N GLY A 72 9.02 -17.06 2.10
CA GLY A 72 8.97 -16.65 0.70
C GLY A 72 9.71 -15.34 0.39
N PHE A 73 10.38 -14.72 1.37
CA PHE A 73 11.27 -13.61 1.09
C PHE A 73 12.53 -14.13 0.40
N GLU A 74 12.81 -13.58 -0.78
CA GLU A 74 13.96 -13.99 -1.58
C GLU A 74 14.51 -12.79 -2.34
N ALA A 75 15.82 -12.59 -2.25
CA ALA A 75 16.52 -11.59 -3.04
C ALA A 75 17.44 -12.31 -4.04
N SER A 76 17.14 -12.14 -5.33
CA SER A 76 17.95 -12.61 -6.45
C SER A 76 18.72 -11.43 -7.07
N SER A 77 19.54 -11.67 -8.10
CA SER A 77 20.46 -10.68 -8.68
C SER A 77 19.87 -9.29 -8.98
N ASP A 78 18.61 -9.23 -9.41
CA ASP A 78 17.91 -8.03 -9.88
C ASP A 78 16.42 -8.00 -9.50
N THR A 79 15.94 -9.04 -8.81
CA THR A 79 14.54 -9.20 -8.43
C THR A 79 14.43 -9.50 -6.94
N ILE A 80 13.33 -9.08 -6.34
CA ILE A 80 13.02 -9.33 -4.93
C ILE A 80 11.58 -9.81 -4.76
N ALA A 81 11.45 -10.98 -4.14
CA ALA A 81 10.17 -11.54 -3.74
C ALA A 81 9.81 -11.02 -2.34
N ILE A 82 8.68 -10.31 -2.23
CA ILE A 82 8.23 -9.67 -0.99
C ILE A 82 7.00 -10.41 -0.48
N PRO A 83 7.07 -11.13 0.65
CA PRO A 83 5.92 -11.75 1.26
C PRO A 83 4.94 -10.71 1.78
N ASN A 84 3.72 -10.74 1.28
CA ASN A 84 2.68 -9.80 1.68
C ASN A 84 1.40 -10.51 2.13
N LEU A 85 0.64 -9.82 2.95
CA LEU A 85 -0.62 -10.26 3.51
C LEU A 85 -1.76 -9.53 2.82
N PHE A 86 -2.76 -10.25 2.35
CA PHE A 86 -4.00 -9.65 1.89
C PHE A 86 -5.17 -10.42 2.48
N ALA A 87 -5.85 -9.81 3.44
CA ALA A 87 -6.94 -10.45 4.14
C ALA A 87 -8.17 -9.55 4.27
N LYS A 88 -9.33 -10.18 4.31
CA LYS A 88 -10.62 -9.60 4.65
C LYS A 88 -11.15 -10.29 5.90
N ILE A 89 -11.44 -9.53 6.94
CA ILE A 89 -12.09 -10.01 8.16
C ILE A 89 -13.57 -9.63 8.10
N GLY A 90 -14.43 -10.64 7.99
CA GLY A 90 -15.88 -10.49 7.97
C GLY A 90 -16.51 -10.86 9.30
N GLY A 91 -17.30 -9.93 9.86
CA GLY A 91 -17.96 -10.09 11.15
C GLY A 91 -17.19 -9.48 12.31
N ILE A 92 -17.66 -9.75 13.52
CA ILE A 92 -17.09 -9.30 14.79
C ILE A 92 -16.99 -10.47 15.79
N HIS A 93 -16.17 -10.29 16.82
CA HIS A 93 -16.22 -11.15 17.99
C HIS A 93 -17.50 -10.92 18.78
N LYS A 94 -17.91 -11.95 19.53
CA LYS A 94 -19.03 -11.87 20.48
C LYS A 94 -18.79 -10.79 21.54
N ASP A 95 -17.53 -10.65 21.98
CA ASP A 95 -17.13 -9.49 22.77
C ASP A 95 -16.60 -8.39 21.85
N ILE A 96 -17.35 -7.29 21.75
CA ILE A 96 -16.94 -6.12 20.98
C ILE A 96 -15.60 -5.52 21.45
N CYS A 97 -15.26 -5.68 22.73
CA CYS A 97 -13.99 -5.22 23.29
C CYS A 97 -12.82 -6.11 22.86
N GLU A 98 -13.07 -7.38 22.55
CA GLU A 98 -12.07 -8.26 21.95
C GLU A 98 -11.83 -7.87 20.49
N TYR A 99 -12.90 -7.59 19.74
CA TYR A 99 -12.81 -7.10 18.37
C TYR A 99 -12.03 -5.78 18.26
N GLU A 100 -12.26 -4.85 19.19
CA GLU A 100 -11.50 -3.60 19.22
C GLU A 100 -10.00 -3.83 19.48
N LYS A 101 -9.63 -4.77 20.37
CA LYS A 101 -8.22 -5.09 20.64
C LYS A 101 -7.51 -5.64 19.41
N ASP A 102 -8.18 -6.52 18.67
CA ASP A 102 -7.61 -7.04 17.42
C ASP A 102 -7.43 -5.90 16.39
N ILE A 103 -8.39 -4.97 16.29
CA ILE A 103 -8.23 -3.78 15.46
C ILE A 103 -7.06 -2.92 15.94
N GLU A 104 -6.89 -2.71 17.25
CA GLU A 104 -5.76 -1.95 17.79
C GLU A 104 -4.41 -2.60 17.48
N LEU A 105 -4.34 -3.93 17.48
CA LEU A 105 -3.16 -4.67 17.02
C LEU A 105 -2.89 -4.42 15.54
N PHE A 106 -3.91 -4.44 14.69
CA PHE A 106 -3.71 -4.15 13.27
C PHE A 106 -3.34 -2.68 13.02
N LEU A 107 -3.78 -1.78 13.89
CA LEU A 107 -3.50 -0.34 13.81
C LEU A 107 -2.23 0.09 14.57
N SER A 108 -1.43 -0.85 15.10
CA SER A 108 -0.26 -0.51 15.92
C SER A 108 1.01 -0.16 15.11
N SER A 109 1.00 -0.39 13.80
CA SER A 109 2.16 -0.20 12.92
C SER A 109 2.38 1.28 12.57
N GLU A 110 3.63 1.75 12.63
CA GLU A 110 3.98 3.14 12.26
C GLU A 110 3.84 3.39 10.74
N LYS A 111 4.25 2.42 9.91
CA LYS A 111 4.14 2.50 8.44
C LYS A 111 2.77 2.03 7.95
N MET A 112 1.73 2.81 8.22
CA MET A 112 0.36 2.41 7.90
C MET A 112 -0.49 3.58 7.39
N PHE A 113 -1.36 3.28 6.44
CA PHE A 113 -2.51 4.09 6.07
C PHE A 113 -3.79 3.42 6.57
N PHE A 114 -4.59 4.16 7.35
CA PHE A 114 -5.86 3.68 7.86
C PHE A 114 -7.01 4.56 7.35
N SER A 115 -7.99 3.93 6.68
CA SER A 115 -9.22 4.62 6.29
C SER A 115 -10.42 4.08 7.08
N PRO A 116 -11.00 4.87 8.01
CA PRO A 116 -12.19 4.47 8.76
C PRO A 116 -13.49 4.59 7.97
N LYS A 117 -13.45 5.18 6.77
CA LYS A 117 -14.61 5.44 5.91
C LYS A 117 -14.23 5.24 4.44
N LEU A 118 -15.22 4.90 3.62
CA LEU A 118 -15.06 4.73 2.18
C LEU A 118 -16.09 5.57 1.40
N PRO A 119 -15.77 6.00 0.16
CA PRO A 119 -14.50 5.78 -0.54
C PRO A 119 -13.33 6.56 0.08
N PHE A 120 -12.11 6.06 -0.06
CA PHE A 120 -10.88 6.78 0.31
C PHE A 120 -10.18 7.39 -0.91
N VAL A 121 -10.52 6.92 -2.12
CA VAL A 121 -10.11 7.56 -3.38
C VAL A 121 -11.30 8.27 -4.01
N ASP A 122 -11.10 9.49 -4.47
CA ASP A 122 -12.14 10.27 -5.13
C ASP A 122 -12.62 9.60 -6.44
N LYS A 123 -13.94 9.41 -6.55
CA LYS A 123 -14.60 8.63 -7.62
C LYS A 123 -14.68 9.34 -8.98
N SER A 124 -14.40 10.64 -9.05
CA SER A 124 -14.82 11.45 -10.20
C SER A 124 -13.65 11.86 -11.09
N PRO A 125 -13.57 11.38 -12.35
CA PRO A 125 -12.70 11.95 -13.38
C PRO A 125 -13.13 13.38 -13.81
N GLU A 126 -14.29 13.85 -13.32
CA GLU A 126 -14.89 15.17 -13.56
C GLU A 126 -14.61 16.15 -12.42
N SER A 127 -14.23 15.64 -11.25
CA SER A 127 -13.65 16.45 -10.18
C SER A 127 -12.29 16.92 -10.67
N PRO A 128 -11.94 18.22 -10.50
CA PRO A 128 -10.61 18.68 -10.82
C PRO A 128 -9.63 17.87 -9.97
N CYS A 129 -8.85 17.01 -10.63
CA CYS A 129 -7.81 16.23 -9.99
C CYS A 129 -6.99 17.20 -9.14
N ILE A 130 -6.74 16.86 -7.87
CA ILE A 130 -5.79 17.60 -7.03
C ILE A 130 -4.38 17.20 -7.50
N GLY A 131 -4.07 17.49 -8.76
CA GLY A 131 -2.73 17.46 -9.29
C GLY A 131 -1.99 18.66 -8.72
N TYR A 132 -1.00 18.40 -7.87
CA TYR A 132 -0.11 19.44 -7.38
C TYR A 132 0.79 19.89 -8.53
N SER A 133 0.32 20.87 -9.30
CA SER A 133 1.18 21.64 -10.20
C SER A 133 2.14 22.47 -9.35
N ARG A 134 3.43 22.41 -9.67
CA ARG A 134 4.50 23.28 -9.11
C ARG A 134 4.18 24.78 -9.24
N ASN A 135 3.17 25.15 -10.05
CA ASN A 135 2.74 26.52 -10.31
C ASN A 135 1.27 26.82 -9.96
N GLY A 136 0.58 25.98 -9.17
CA GLY A 136 -0.71 26.34 -8.55
C GLY A 136 -1.92 26.57 -9.46
N LEU A 137 -1.88 26.16 -10.73
CA LEU A 137 -3.03 26.25 -11.64
C LEU A 137 -3.63 24.87 -11.92
N LEU A 138 -4.83 24.66 -11.35
CA LEU A 138 -5.74 23.54 -11.57
C LEU A 138 -6.30 23.63 -13.00
N GLN A 139 -6.26 22.53 -13.77
CA GLN A 139 -6.93 22.47 -15.08
C GLN A 139 -8.03 21.40 -15.10
N PRO A 140 -9.28 21.73 -15.48
CA PRO A 140 -10.40 20.79 -15.68
C PRO A 140 -10.23 19.81 -16.87
N LYS A 141 -9.00 19.64 -17.40
CA LYS A 141 -8.73 18.93 -18.66
C LYS A 141 -8.03 17.57 -18.48
N ALA A 142 -7.77 17.15 -17.24
CA ALA A 142 -7.00 15.94 -16.97
C ALA A 142 -7.59 14.69 -17.66
N GLY A 143 -8.92 14.50 -17.62
CA GLY A 143 -9.58 13.39 -18.31
C GLY A 143 -9.26 13.31 -19.81
N SER A 144 -9.31 14.44 -20.53
CA SER A 144 -8.96 14.50 -21.97
C SER A 144 -7.48 14.26 -22.25
N ALA A 145 -6.59 14.59 -21.32
CA ALA A 145 -5.16 14.35 -21.45
C ALA A 145 -4.81 12.87 -21.20
N LEU A 146 -5.50 12.21 -20.27
CA LEU A 146 -5.33 10.77 -20.00
C LEU A 146 -5.74 9.91 -21.19
N MET A 147 -6.73 10.35 -21.97
CA MET A 147 -7.16 9.68 -23.20
C MET A 147 -6.02 9.54 -24.23
N ASN A 148 -5.02 10.43 -24.21
CA ASN A 148 -3.87 10.32 -25.12
C ASN A 148 -3.00 9.09 -24.83
N PHE A 149 -3.09 8.54 -23.61
CA PHE A 149 -2.36 7.34 -23.22
C PHE A 149 -3.13 6.06 -23.53
N ILE A 150 -4.39 6.15 -23.99
CA ILE A 150 -5.24 4.98 -24.19
C ILE A 150 -5.46 4.78 -25.70
N SER A 151 -5.18 3.57 -26.17
CA SER A 151 -5.43 3.16 -27.55
C SER A 151 -6.92 2.94 -27.80
N LYS A 152 -7.35 2.97 -29.07
CA LYS A 152 -8.76 2.75 -29.47
C LYS A 152 -9.36 1.39 -29.03
N ASN A 153 -8.52 0.43 -28.64
CA ASN A 153 -8.91 -0.87 -28.11
C ASN A 153 -8.93 -0.91 -26.57
N GLY A 154 -8.76 0.22 -25.88
CA GLY A 154 -8.72 0.34 -24.42
C GLY A 154 -7.38 -0.01 -23.77
N ALA A 155 -6.36 -0.41 -24.56
CA ALA A 155 -5.03 -0.73 -24.05
C ALA A 155 -4.20 0.52 -23.77
N LEU A 156 -3.37 0.47 -22.71
CA LEU A 156 -2.45 1.55 -22.36
C LEU A 156 -1.28 1.61 -23.36
N ASN A 157 -1.01 2.79 -23.91
CA ASN A 157 0.18 3.07 -24.70
C ASN A 157 1.35 3.40 -23.75
N VAL A 158 2.13 2.37 -23.44
CA VAL A 158 3.25 2.42 -22.47
C VAL A 158 4.28 3.48 -22.86
N ASP A 159 4.69 3.52 -24.12
CA ASP A 159 5.72 4.45 -24.62
C ASP A 159 5.29 5.91 -24.41
N SER A 160 4.02 6.21 -24.68
CA SER A 160 3.46 7.54 -24.47
C SER A 160 3.37 7.92 -22.99
N LEU A 161 3.05 6.97 -22.11
CA LEU A 161 2.94 7.22 -20.67
C LEU A 161 4.32 7.46 -20.06
N VAL A 162 5.31 6.62 -20.39
CA VAL A 162 6.68 6.68 -19.87
C VAL A 162 7.43 7.92 -20.38
N SER A 163 7.18 8.37 -21.61
CA SER A 163 7.75 9.61 -22.14
C SER A 163 7.06 10.89 -21.63
N SER A 164 5.94 10.76 -20.92
CA SER A 164 5.21 11.89 -20.36
C SER A 164 5.66 12.25 -18.94
N HIS A 165 5.20 13.40 -18.44
CA HIS A 165 5.43 13.83 -17.06
C HIS A 165 4.40 13.24 -16.08
N PHE A 166 3.65 12.20 -16.47
CA PHE A 166 2.55 11.65 -15.67
C PHE A 166 3.01 11.23 -14.27
N PHE A 167 4.07 10.41 -14.18
CA PHE A 167 4.58 9.95 -12.89
C PHE A 167 5.38 11.03 -12.13
N GLU A 168 5.88 12.06 -12.82
CA GLU A 168 6.54 13.22 -12.19
C GLU A 168 5.58 14.08 -11.37
N ILE A 169 4.28 14.05 -11.70
CA ILE A 169 3.23 14.70 -10.91
C ILE A 169 3.06 13.98 -9.56
N ILE A 170 3.33 12.66 -9.52
CA ILE A 170 3.07 11.81 -8.36
C ILE A 170 4.30 11.76 -7.43
N SER A 171 5.49 11.48 -7.98
CA SER A 171 6.73 11.43 -7.21
C SER A 171 7.89 12.05 -7.99
N SER A 172 8.89 12.56 -7.26
CA SER A 172 10.15 13.06 -7.83
C SER A 172 11.24 11.99 -7.94
N ASN A 173 11.06 10.82 -7.31
CA ASN A 173 12.02 9.72 -7.37
C ASN A 173 11.84 8.96 -8.68
N LYS A 174 12.80 9.09 -9.60
CA LYS A 174 12.77 8.43 -10.92
C LYS A 174 12.64 6.91 -10.83
N GLN A 175 13.31 6.28 -9.89
CA GLN A 175 13.24 4.84 -9.74
C GLN A 175 11.84 4.41 -9.31
N LEU A 176 11.24 5.15 -8.39
CA LEU A 176 9.86 4.92 -7.98
C LEU A 176 8.89 5.12 -9.15
N GLN A 177 9.05 6.16 -9.96
CA GLN A 177 8.21 6.38 -11.15
C GLN A 177 8.24 5.17 -12.10
N ILE A 178 9.41 4.58 -12.33
CA ILE A 178 9.57 3.37 -13.15
C ILE A 178 8.82 2.19 -12.53
N THR A 179 9.02 1.96 -11.22
CA THR A 179 8.31 0.90 -10.50
C THR A 179 6.80 1.09 -10.56
N MET A 180 6.29 2.31 -10.34
CA MET A 180 4.85 2.61 -10.43
C MET A 180 4.29 2.34 -11.82
N ALA A 181 5.04 2.68 -12.88
CA ALA A 181 4.64 2.38 -14.25
C ALA A 181 4.53 0.87 -14.49
N GLN A 182 5.52 0.09 -14.06
CA GLN A 182 5.51 -1.37 -14.17
C GLN A 182 4.33 -1.99 -13.40
N LYS A 183 4.04 -1.51 -12.19
CA LYS A 183 2.94 -2.00 -11.36
C LYS A 183 1.56 -1.62 -11.89
N LEU A 184 1.43 -0.45 -12.51
CA LEU A 184 0.22 -0.07 -13.24
C LEU A 184 -0.03 -1.01 -14.42
N LEU A 185 0.99 -1.32 -15.22
CA LEU A 185 0.85 -2.25 -16.35
C LEU A 185 0.46 -3.64 -15.86
N GLN A 186 1.16 -4.14 -14.84
CA GLN A 186 0.85 -5.43 -14.21
C GLN A 186 -0.61 -5.46 -13.71
N LEU A 187 -1.09 -4.38 -13.10
CA LEU A 187 -2.48 -4.28 -12.64
C LEU A 187 -3.48 -4.41 -13.80
N LEU A 188 -3.27 -3.64 -14.88
CA LEU A 188 -4.16 -3.62 -16.05
C LEU A 188 -4.17 -4.95 -16.82
N GLU A 189 -3.05 -5.68 -16.80
CA GLU A 189 -2.92 -6.98 -17.46
C GLU A 189 -3.43 -8.16 -16.63
N SER A 190 -3.36 -8.05 -15.30
CA SER A 190 -3.80 -9.09 -14.35
C SER A 190 -5.32 -9.29 -14.30
N ASP A 191 -5.77 -10.41 -13.74
CA ASP A 191 -7.17 -10.68 -13.39
C ASP A 191 -7.51 -10.30 -11.94
N LEU A 192 -6.65 -9.51 -11.29
CA LEU A 192 -6.83 -9.06 -9.91
C LEU A 192 -8.10 -8.20 -9.77
N LEU A 193 -8.34 -7.30 -10.72
CA LEU A 193 -9.60 -6.57 -10.84
C LEU A 193 -10.56 -7.30 -11.80
N LEU A 194 -11.76 -7.57 -11.31
CA LEU A 194 -12.86 -8.11 -12.11
C LEU A 194 -13.30 -7.09 -13.15
N LYS A 195 -13.57 -7.56 -14.37
CA LYS A 195 -14.02 -6.73 -15.51
C LYS A 195 -13.01 -5.64 -15.93
N THR A 196 -11.72 -5.93 -15.82
CA THR A 196 -10.65 -5.09 -16.39
C THR A 196 -10.64 -5.13 -17.93
N ARG A 197 -9.92 -4.20 -18.57
CA ARG A 197 -9.64 -4.07 -20.03
C ARG A 197 -10.69 -3.35 -20.88
N SER A 198 -11.51 -2.49 -20.29
CA SER A 198 -12.22 -1.45 -21.05
C SER A 198 -11.45 -0.13 -21.00
N GLU A 199 -11.63 0.71 -22.02
CA GLU A 199 -11.12 2.09 -22.04
C GLU A 199 -11.52 2.86 -20.78
N GLU A 200 -12.77 2.71 -20.33
CA GLU A 200 -13.27 3.32 -19.10
C GLU A 200 -12.48 2.87 -17.87
N THR A 201 -12.27 1.56 -17.70
CA THR A 201 -11.54 1.03 -16.53
C THR A 201 -10.09 1.48 -16.53
N THR A 202 -9.42 1.47 -17.68
CA THR A 202 -8.04 1.98 -17.82
C THR A 202 -7.95 3.45 -17.44
N LEU A 203 -8.88 4.28 -17.91
CA LEU A 203 -8.93 5.70 -17.57
C LEU A 203 -9.16 5.91 -16.08
N ARG A 204 -10.09 5.15 -15.48
CA ARG A 204 -10.38 5.23 -14.03
C ARG A 204 -9.17 4.81 -13.19
N THR A 205 -8.42 3.78 -13.61
CA THR A 205 -7.18 3.37 -12.94
C THR A 205 -6.08 4.44 -13.06
N LEU A 206 -5.93 5.09 -14.22
CA LEU A 206 -5.00 6.21 -14.38
C LEU A 206 -5.39 7.40 -13.49
N HIS A 207 -6.68 7.72 -13.46
CA HIS A 207 -7.21 8.78 -12.60
C HIS A 207 -6.98 8.47 -11.12
N MET A 208 -7.24 7.23 -10.69
CA MET A 208 -7.00 6.76 -9.32
C MET A 208 -5.56 7.07 -8.88
N LEU A 209 -4.56 6.79 -9.72
CA LEU A 209 -3.16 7.06 -9.38
C LEU A 209 -2.87 8.56 -9.14
N LEU A 210 -3.52 9.44 -9.89
CA LEU A 210 -3.40 10.90 -9.70
C LEU A 210 -4.16 11.41 -8.47
N SER A 211 -5.13 10.64 -7.99
CA SER A 211 -5.98 10.96 -6.84
C SER A 211 -5.48 10.34 -5.53
N LEU A 212 -4.34 9.65 -5.53
CA LEU A 212 -3.79 9.03 -4.33
C LEU A 212 -3.36 10.06 -3.28
N ASP A 213 -3.65 9.74 -2.01
CA ASP A 213 -3.20 10.55 -0.88
C ASP A 213 -1.66 10.56 -0.77
N LYS A 214 -1.08 11.71 -0.43
CA LYS A 214 0.37 11.87 -0.30
C LYS A 214 0.98 10.96 0.76
N SER A 215 0.24 10.61 1.81
CA SER A 215 0.70 9.66 2.83
C SER A 215 0.93 8.27 2.24
N LEU A 216 0.08 7.82 1.31
CA LEU A 216 0.26 6.54 0.62
C LEU A 216 1.49 6.56 -0.30
N ILE A 217 1.70 7.66 -1.02
CA ILE A 217 2.92 7.83 -1.84
C ILE A 217 4.16 7.86 -0.94
N GLY A 218 4.09 8.56 0.20
CA GLY A 218 5.17 8.59 1.18
C GLY A 218 5.49 7.23 1.78
N LEU A 219 4.49 6.37 2.01
CA LEU A 219 4.72 4.98 2.43
C LEU A 219 5.50 4.19 1.38
N LEU A 220 5.17 4.40 0.10
CA LEU A 220 5.83 3.73 -1.02
C LEU A 220 7.27 4.23 -1.21
N GLU A 221 7.50 5.55 -1.08
CA GLU A 221 8.84 6.15 -1.11
C GLU A 221 9.74 5.66 0.04
N ASN A 222 9.15 5.34 1.19
CA ASN A 222 9.87 4.89 2.39
C ASN A 222 9.87 3.36 2.59
N PHE A 223 9.56 2.61 1.53
CA PHE A 223 9.49 1.15 1.59
C PHE A 223 10.86 0.52 1.30
N ASP A 224 11.55 0.15 2.37
CA ASP A 224 12.75 -0.69 2.31
C ASP A 224 12.36 -2.17 2.44
N TYR A 225 12.45 -2.89 1.32
CA TYR A 225 11.79 -4.18 1.09
C TYR A 225 12.00 -5.27 2.16
N PRO A 226 13.21 -5.47 2.74
CA PRO A 226 13.42 -6.54 3.72
C PRO A 226 12.81 -6.26 5.09
N PHE A 227 12.48 -5.02 5.40
CA PHE A 227 12.12 -4.58 6.76
C PHE A 227 10.61 -4.42 6.90
N ASP A 228 10.17 -3.35 7.57
CA ASP A 228 8.76 -3.07 7.81
C ASP A 228 7.96 -2.90 6.51
N VAL A 229 7.03 -3.82 6.28
CA VAL A 229 6.09 -3.78 5.18
C VAL A 229 5.03 -2.70 5.44
N PRO A 230 4.83 -1.73 4.52
CA PRO A 230 3.77 -0.74 4.62
C PRO A 230 2.39 -1.38 4.55
N LYS A 231 1.44 -0.78 5.28
CA LYS A 231 0.13 -1.40 5.51
C LYS A 231 -1.01 -0.49 5.10
N ILE A 232 -2.06 -1.06 4.52
CA ILE A 232 -3.33 -0.38 4.29
C ILE A 232 -4.42 -1.13 5.03
N VAL A 233 -5.07 -0.44 5.96
CA VAL A 233 -6.21 -0.97 6.71
C VAL A 233 -7.46 -0.18 6.33
N LEU A 234 -8.46 -0.86 5.80
CA LEU A 234 -9.75 -0.28 5.43
C LEU A 234 -10.84 -0.77 6.37
N TYR A 235 -11.69 0.12 6.84
CA TYR A 235 -12.88 -0.22 7.62
C TYR A 235 -14.15 0.08 6.82
N ILE A 236 -14.96 -0.95 6.58
CA ILE A 236 -16.22 -0.89 5.83
C ILE A 236 -17.38 -0.88 6.84
N GLY A 237 -17.74 0.32 7.28
CA GLY A 237 -18.86 0.57 8.20
C GLY A 237 -20.24 0.53 7.52
N ARG A 238 -21.26 1.01 8.23
CA ARG A 238 -22.68 0.89 7.85
C ARG A 238 -23.02 1.53 6.51
N GLU A 239 -22.49 2.73 6.27
CA GLU A 239 -22.80 3.54 5.08
C GLU A 239 -21.69 3.50 4.02
N ALA A 240 -20.65 2.69 4.25
CA ALA A 240 -19.50 2.62 3.38
C ALA A 240 -19.87 1.96 2.04
N ASN A 241 -19.50 2.62 0.94
CA ASN A 241 -19.68 2.09 -0.40
C ASN A 241 -18.33 2.02 -1.12
N VAL A 242 -17.77 0.82 -1.18
CA VAL A 242 -16.53 0.53 -1.91
C VAL A 242 -16.68 0.97 -3.36
N SER A 243 -15.72 1.75 -3.86
CA SER A 243 -15.63 2.13 -5.27
C SER A 243 -14.65 1.26 -6.03
N PHE A 244 -14.72 1.30 -7.36
CA PHE A 244 -13.71 0.68 -8.21
C PHE A 244 -12.34 1.32 -7.96
N GLU A 245 -12.30 2.64 -7.75
CA GLU A 245 -11.07 3.39 -7.49
C GLU A 245 -10.40 2.93 -6.18
N ASP A 246 -11.18 2.67 -5.13
CA ASP A 246 -10.66 2.10 -3.87
C ASP A 246 -10.02 0.72 -4.12
N CYS A 247 -10.73 -0.16 -4.83
CA CYS A 247 -10.24 -1.49 -5.16
C CYS A 247 -8.99 -1.42 -6.06
N ALA A 248 -8.98 -0.54 -7.06
CA ALA A 248 -7.83 -0.34 -7.94
C ALA A 248 -6.61 0.18 -7.18
N ALA A 249 -6.80 1.09 -6.22
CA ALA A 249 -5.73 1.59 -5.37
C ALA A 249 -5.14 0.48 -4.48
N ILE A 250 -5.96 -0.26 -3.73
CA ILE A 250 -5.42 -1.36 -2.89
C ILE A 250 -4.79 -2.46 -3.74
N SER A 251 -5.30 -2.70 -4.95
CA SER A 251 -4.69 -3.65 -5.91
C SER A 251 -3.31 -3.19 -6.35
N PHE A 252 -3.15 -1.91 -6.65
CA PHE A 252 -1.87 -1.33 -7.02
C PHE A 252 -0.85 -1.46 -5.88
N PHE A 253 -1.23 -1.08 -4.65
CA PHE A 253 -0.35 -1.20 -3.48
C PHE A 253 -0.04 -2.65 -3.10
N TYR A 254 -1.01 -3.55 -3.26
CA TYR A 254 -0.79 -4.98 -3.15
C TYR A 254 0.31 -5.46 -4.11
N LEU A 255 0.29 -5.02 -5.38
CA LEU A 255 1.33 -5.36 -6.36
C LEU A 255 2.70 -4.74 -6.02
N CYS A 256 2.71 -3.61 -5.31
CA CYS A 256 3.92 -3.01 -4.74
C CYS A 256 4.49 -3.78 -3.54
N GLY A 257 3.75 -4.75 -2.98
CA GLY A 257 4.15 -5.58 -1.84
C GLY A 257 3.61 -5.12 -0.49
N PHE A 258 2.57 -4.27 -0.46
CA PHE A 258 1.96 -3.82 0.79
C PHE A 258 1.11 -4.94 1.42
N ASP A 259 0.99 -4.88 2.74
CA ASP A 259 0.00 -5.65 3.48
C ASP A 259 -1.35 -4.92 3.45
N ILE A 260 -2.41 -5.62 3.07
CA ILE A 260 -3.77 -5.08 2.92
C ILE A 260 -4.71 -5.81 3.87
N LEU A 261 -5.44 -5.05 4.69
CA LEU A 261 -6.48 -5.58 5.56
C LEU A 261 -7.81 -4.85 5.35
N VAL A 262 -8.86 -5.61 5.08
CA VAL A 262 -10.23 -5.09 4.97
C VAL A 262 -11.08 -5.60 6.12
N LEU A 263 -11.55 -4.69 6.98
CA LEU A 263 -12.44 -4.96 8.11
C LEU A 263 -13.88 -4.70 7.69
N THR A 264 -14.73 -5.72 7.66
CA THR A 264 -16.16 -5.60 7.38
C THR A 264 -16.99 -6.20 8.51
N PRO A 265 -17.40 -5.41 9.51
CA PRO A 265 -18.24 -5.88 10.62
C PRO A 265 -19.55 -6.53 10.14
N SER A 266 -20.08 -6.09 8.99
CA SER A 266 -21.28 -6.65 8.38
C SER A 266 -21.09 -8.09 7.89
N GLY A 267 -19.87 -8.45 7.47
CA GLY A 267 -19.57 -9.73 6.83
C GLY A 267 -20.14 -9.86 5.42
N HIS A 268 -20.57 -8.77 4.78
CA HIS A 268 -21.07 -8.76 3.41
C HIS A 268 -19.94 -8.89 2.38
N ASN A 269 -20.30 -9.10 1.11
CA ASN A 269 -19.37 -8.97 -0.01
C ASN A 269 -19.20 -7.49 -0.33
N ASP A 270 -17.96 -7.03 -0.40
CA ASP A 270 -17.62 -5.62 -0.53
C ASP A 270 -16.58 -5.46 -1.67
N ILE A 271 -15.30 -5.71 -1.37
CA ILE A 271 -14.23 -5.66 -2.37
C ILE A 271 -14.36 -6.74 -3.46
N GLU A 272 -15.01 -7.86 -3.15
CA GLU A 272 -15.32 -8.96 -4.08
C GLU A 272 -16.14 -8.50 -5.29
N ILE A 273 -16.83 -7.36 -5.20
CA ILE A 273 -17.59 -6.79 -6.31
C ILE A 273 -16.64 -6.43 -7.48
N TYR A 274 -15.43 -5.99 -7.15
CA TYR A 274 -14.43 -5.52 -8.11
C TYR A 274 -13.14 -6.33 -8.12
N MET A 275 -12.89 -7.19 -7.13
CA MET A 275 -11.63 -7.91 -6.99
C MET A 275 -11.83 -9.42 -7.02
N ASN A 276 -10.88 -10.12 -7.65
CA ASN A 276 -10.85 -11.57 -7.65
C ASN A 276 -10.43 -12.10 -6.26
N SER A 277 -11.30 -12.88 -5.63
CA SER A 277 -11.09 -13.43 -4.28
C SER A 277 -9.97 -14.47 -4.20
N TYR A 278 -9.39 -14.89 -5.33
CA TYR A 278 -8.17 -15.70 -5.35
C TYR A 278 -6.97 -15.00 -4.67
N TYR A 279 -6.93 -13.67 -4.70
CA TYR A 279 -5.78 -12.88 -4.24
C TYR A 279 -5.77 -12.54 -2.75
N PHE A 280 -6.83 -12.88 -2.01
CA PHE A 280 -6.92 -12.54 -0.59
C PHE A 280 -7.67 -13.59 0.24
N ASP A 281 -7.27 -13.71 1.50
CA ASP A 281 -7.95 -14.56 2.45
C ASP A 281 -9.22 -13.91 2.98
N THR A 282 -10.25 -14.72 3.23
CA THR A 282 -11.47 -14.27 3.92
C THR A 282 -11.60 -15.00 5.25
N HIS A 283 -11.38 -14.30 6.35
CA HIS A 283 -11.59 -14.79 7.71
C HIS A 283 -12.98 -14.40 8.19
N ARG A 284 -13.76 -15.36 8.69
CA ARG A 284 -15.12 -15.12 9.19
C ARG A 284 -15.13 -15.24 10.71
N LEU A 285 -15.54 -14.17 11.38
CA LEU A 285 -15.76 -14.14 12.82
C LEU A 285 -17.17 -14.65 13.18
N LYS A 286 -17.41 -14.80 14.49
CA LYS A 286 -18.60 -15.49 15.03
C LYS A 286 -19.91 -14.74 14.78
N GLU A 287 -19.89 -13.42 14.86
CA GLU A 287 -21.09 -12.58 14.76
C GLU A 287 -20.98 -11.57 13.62
N ARG A 288 -22.11 -10.98 13.22
CA ARG A 288 -22.17 -9.93 12.20
C ARG A 288 -22.86 -8.71 12.79
N ASN A 289 -22.37 -7.53 12.44
CA ASN A 289 -22.95 -6.27 12.88
C ASN A 289 -22.89 -5.23 11.74
N PRO A 290 -23.91 -5.19 10.88
CA PRO A 290 -23.94 -4.24 9.76
C PRO A 290 -24.06 -2.78 10.23
N ASP A 291 -24.51 -2.57 11.46
CA ASP A 291 -24.72 -1.25 12.04
C ASP A 291 -23.46 -0.67 12.71
N LEU A 292 -22.34 -1.39 12.73
CA LEU A 292 -21.16 -0.98 13.49
C LEU A 292 -20.23 -0.07 12.68
N ASP A 293 -20.24 1.22 12.99
CA ASP A 293 -19.21 2.15 12.52
C ASP A 293 -17.99 2.20 13.44
N TYR A 294 -16.84 2.60 12.89
CA TYR A 294 -15.57 2.65 13.61
C TYR A 294 -15.61 3.59 14.83
N THR A 295 -16.29 4.74 14.71
CA THR A 295 -16.45 5.69 15.82
C THR A 295 -17.27 5.11 16.97
N ASP A 296 -18.29 4.31 16.64
CA ASP A 296 -19.17 3.68 17.64
C ASP A 296 -18.45 2.55 18.38
N LEU A 297 -17.60 1.80 17.66
CA LEU A 297 -16.74 0.77 18.25
C LEU A 297 -15.90 1.37 19.39
N LYS A 298 -15.20 2.47 19.11
CA LYS A 298 -14.35 3.18 20.10
C LYS A 298 -15.15 3.68 21.30
N TYR A 299 -16.41 4.08 21.12
CA TYR A 299 -17.26 4.53 22.23
C TYR A 299 -17.75 3.38 23.11
N LYS A 300 -18.17 2.26 22.51
CA LYS A 300 -18.79 1.12 23.22
C LYS A 300 -17.83 0.43 24.19
N CYS A 301 -16.54 0.31 23.85
CA CYS A 301 -15.57 -0.26 24.79
C CYS A 301 -15.21 0.70 25.93
N ASN A 302 -14.97 1.98 25.61
CA ASN A 302 -14.62 2.99 26.60
C ASN A 302 -15.69 3.15 27.70
N THR A 303 -16.98 3.07 27.34
CA THR A 303 -18.08 3.12 28.32
C THR A 303 -18.17 1.86 29.19
N ARG A 304 -17.83 0.69 28.66
CA ARG A 304 -17.76 -0.57 29.42
C ARG A 304 -16.63 -0.54 30.44
N GLY A 305 -15.46 -0.02 30.06
CA GLY A 305 -14.33 0.22 30.96
C GLY A 305 -14.65 1.20 32.11
N LYS A 306 -15.44 2.25 31.84
CA LYS A 306 -15.91 3.20 32.87
C LYS A 306 -16.92 2.57 33.84
N LYS A 307 -17.87 1.77 33.35
CA LYS A 307 -18.83 1.04 34.21
C LYS A 307 -18.13 -0.01 35.09
N ALA A 308 -17.15 -0.73 34.56
CA ALA A 308 -16.36 -1.68 35.35
C ALA A 308 -15.59 -0.99 36.49
N LYS A 309 -14.96 0.16 36.22
CA LYS A 309 -14.26 0.95 37.24
C LYS A 309 -15.19 1.55 38.30
N SER A 310 -16.40 1.98 37.94
CA SER A 310 -17.37 2.49 38.92
C SER A 310 -17.93 1.40 39.82
N HIS A 311 -18.16 0.19 39.29
CA HIS A 311 -18.58 -0.96 40.09
C HIS A 311 -17.51 -1.39 41.10
N VAL A 312 -16.23 -1.43 40.70
CA VAL A 312 -15.12 -1.72 41.62
C VAL A 312 -15.01 -0.65 42.71
N ALA A 313 -15.09 0.63 42.36
CA ALA A 313 -15.08 1.72 43.34
C ALA A 313 -16.27 1.70 44.31
N SER A 314 -17.42 1.16 43.89
CA SER A 314 -18.58 0.96 44.77
C SER A 314 -18.43 -0.26 45.71
N PHE A 315 -17.61 -1.24 45.34
CA PHE A 315 -17.33 -2.43 46.13
C PHE A 315 -16.30 -2.18 47.25
N PHE A 316 -15.34 -1.28 47.02
CA PHE A 316 -14.35 -0.85 48.02
C PHE A 316 -14.84 0.30 48.94
N LYS A 317 -16.13 0.68 48.85
CA LYS A 317 -16.77 1.70 49.70
C LYS A 317 -17.74 1.11 50.75
N LYS A 318 -17.64 -0.19 51.03
CA LYS A 318 -18.32 -0.84 52.16
C LYS A 318 -17.31 -1.36 53.16
#